data_AF-A0A1G4P829-F1
#
_entry.id   AF-A0A1G4P829-F1
#
_cell.length_a   1.000
_cell.length_b   1.000
_cell.length_c   1.000
_cell.angle_alpha   90.00
_cell.angle_beta   90.00
_cell.angle_gamma   90.00
#
_symmetry.space_group_name_H-M   'P 1'
#
loop_
_entity.id
_entity.type
_entity.pdbx_description
1 polymer ?
#
loop_
_entity_poly.entity_id
_entity_poly.type
_entity_poly.pdbx_seq_one_letter_code
_entity_poly.pdbx_strand_id
1 'polypeptide(L)'
;MIINRLRFRTAHYFKIDDLGKGIASKVIFILMLAVRIGPHFLPSEYSDFQPLYDWFNAVLMTEEVTDDMLVIPITTQNYIFLGLSCLSIYICVILALLYCGLYTRHLRNLSDMNPNIPMGRFIGRYLVLSLVFLVLSVPAMFIVVYLLLLFILAIPFICTIPACYMSGDKGFFSSIGSTVRRTRGHYLLMMRDLSGIIIIYLIISLIIGLIELASPTTSMVLNCGLSVLFYLVFARFCAFQYAITKKI
;
A
#
# COMPACT_ATOMS: atom_id res chain seq x y z
N MET A 1 -28.86 14.28 7.71
CA MET A 1 -28.22 13.16 8.45
C MET A 1 -26.78 12.82 8.02
N ILE A 2 -26.28 13.30 6.88
CA ILE A 2 -24.92 12.97 6.35
C ILE A 2 -23.81 13.87 6.92
N ILE A 3 -24.15 15.09 7.35
CA ILE A 3 -23.18 16.09 7.83
C ILE A 3 -22.62 15.75 9.23
N ASN A 4 -23.41 15.11 10.11
CA ASN A 4 -22.92 14.62 11.41
C ASN A 4 -21.97 13.40 11.32
N ARG A 5 -21.84 12.75 10.15
CA ARG A 5 -20.87 11.64 9.94
C ARG A 5 -19.46 12.11 9.54
N LEU A 6 -19.25 13.42 9.40
CA LEU A 6 -17.93 14.00 9.04
C LEU A 6 -16.95 14.08 10.22
N ARG A 7 -17.42 13.98 11.47
CA ARG A 7 -16.56 14.16 12.67
C ARG A 7 -15.63 12.97 12.96
N PHE A 8 -15.88 11.78 12.42
CA PHE A 8 -15.04 10.58 12.67
C PHE A 8 -14.78 9.72 11.42
N ARG A 9 -14.52 10.35 10.27
CA ARG A 9 -14.22 9.61 9.02
C ARG A 9 -12.97 8.74 9.14
N THR A 10 -11.94 9.22 9.85
CA THR A 10 -10.66 8.50 9.97
C THR A 10 -10.83 7.15 10.66
N ALA A 11 -11.58 7.10 11.77
CA ALA A 11 -11.89 5.85 12.49
C ALA A 11 -12.67 4.83 11.63
N HIS A 12 -13.44 5.31 10.65
CA HIS A 12 -14.18 4.44 9.73
C HIS A 12 -13.25 3.71 8.74
N TYR A 13 -12.06 4.25 8.44
CA TYR A 13 -11.09 3.58 7.57
C TYR A 13 -10.41 2.39 8.25
N PHE A 14 -10.37 2.35 9.59
CA PHE A 14 -9.77 1.26 10.36
C PHE A 14 -10.69 0.05 10.55
N LYS A 15 -11.99 0.16 10.21
CA LYS A 15 -12.95 -0.94 10.25
C LYS A 15 -12.80 -1.86 9.03
N ILE A 16 -11.70 -2.59 8.92
CA ILE A 16 -11.39 -3.43 7.75
C ILE A 16 -12.32 -4.66 7.58
N ASP A 17 -13.11 -4.97 8.60
CA ASP A 17 -14.06 -6.09 8.66
C ASP A 17 -15.43 -5.79 8.05
N ASP A 18 -15.74 -4.52 7.81
CA ASP A 18 -17.05 -4.03 7.37
C ASP A 18 -17.25 -4.18 5.83
N LEU A 19 -17.00 -5.38 5.31
CA LEU A 19 -17.26 -5.80 3.91
C LEU A 19 -18.28 -6.94 3.90
N GLY A 20 -19.58 -6.63 3.79
CA GLY A 20 -20.63 -7.65 3.84
C GLY A 20 -20.61 -8.45 5.15
N LYS A 21 -20.34 -9.77 5.08
CA LYS A 21 -20.15 -10.64 6.27
C LYS A 21 -18.72 -10.62 6.83
N GLY A 22 -17.81 -9.85 6.24
CA GLY A 22 -16.41 -9.70 6.67
C GLY A 22 -15.50 -10.91 6.42
N ILE A 23 -16.00 -12.02 5.88
CA ILE A 23 -15.20 -13.24 5.66
C ILE A 23 -14.08 -12.98 4.64
N ALA A 24 -14.40 -12.33 3.52
CA ALA A 24 -13.42 -12.06 2.47
C ALA A 24 -12.28 -11.14 2.96
N SER A 25 -12.58 -10.11 3.77
CA SER A 25 -11.54 -9.24 4.32
C SER A 25 -10.68 -9.95 5.36
N LYS A 26 -11.25 -10.85 6.17
CA LYS A 26 -10.49 -11.71 7.08
C LYS A 26 -9.53 -12.65 6.34
N VAL A 27 -10.01 -13.31 5.29
CA VAL A 27 -9.17 -14.20 4.47
C VAL A 27 -8.02 -13.42 3.82
N ILE A 28 -8.32 -12.25 3.24
CA ILE A 28 -7.29 -11.37 2.66
C ILE A 28 -6.28 -10.94 3.73
N PHE A 29 -6.73 -10.51 4.91
CA PHE A 29 -5.86 -10.09 6.00
C PHE A 29 -4.91 -11.21 6.45
N ILE A 30 -5.44 -12.41 6.70
CA ILE A 30 -4.63 -13.57 7.13
C ILE A 30 -3.62 -13.95 6.05
N LEU A 31 -4.03 -13.97 4.78
CA LEU A 31 -3.15 -14.27 3.65
C LEU A 31 -2.01 -13.24 3.55
N MET A 32 -2.33 -11.95 3.62
CA MET A 32 -1.33 -10.87 3.60
C MET A 32 -0.37 -10.97 4.78
N LEU A 33 -0.88 -11.28 5.97
CA LEU A 33 -0.05 -11.45 7.17
C LEU A 33 0.91 -12.62 7.03
N ALA A 34 0.43 -13.78 6.57
CA ALA A 34 1.28 -14.95 6.34
C ALA A 34 2.39 -14.66 5.31
N VAL A 35 2.03 -14.01 4.19
CA VAL A 35 3.00 -13.61 3.16
C VAL A 35 4.00 -12.60 3.70
N ARG A 36 3.58 -11.64 4.53
CA ARG A 36 4.45 -10.60 5.07
C ARG A 36 5.42 -11.14 6.13
N ILE A 37 5.00 -12.11 6.93
CA ILE A 37 5.87 -12.75 7.93
C ILE A 37 6.84 -13.74 7.24
N GLY A 38 6.44 -14.37 6.13
CA GLY A 38 7.22 -15.39 5.41
C GLY A 38 8.73 -15.14 5.30
N PRO A 39 9.20 -13.99 4.77
CA PRO A 39 10.63 -13.69 4.63
C PRO A 39 11.41 -13.72 5.96
N HIS A 40 10.74 -13.49 7.09
CA HIS A 40 11.37 -13.50 8.41
C HIS A 40 11.56 -14.90 9.00
N PHE A 41 11.04 -15.94 8.36
CA PHE A 41 11.37 -17.33 8.70
C PHE A 41 12.64 -17.85 8.02
N LEU A 42 13.25 -17.04 7.14
CA LEU A 42 14.55 -17.37 6.57
C LEU A 42 15.65 -17.30 7.65
N PRO A 43 16.74 -18.08 7.52
CA PRO A 43 17.87 -17.97 8.42
C PRO A 43 18.44 -16.55 8.45
N SER A 44 18.88 -16.09 9.63
CA SER A 44 19.36 -14.70 9.84
C SER A 44 20.53 -14.31 8.93
N GLU A 45 21.34 -15.28 8.51
CA GLU A 45 22.46 -15.13 7.56
C GLU A 45 21.98 -14.51 6.22
N TYR A 46 20.73 -14.77 5.82
CA TYR A 46 20.16 -14.25 4.58
C TYR A 46 19.84 -12.74 4.68
N SER A 47 19.62 -12.26 5.89
CA SER A 47 19.37 -10.85 6.20
C SER A 47 20.62 -10.12 6.72
N ASP A 48 21.78 -10.77 6.74
CA ASP A 48 23.02 -10.13 7.17
C ASP A 48 23.59 -9.24 6.05
N PHE A 49 23.43 -7.94 6.22
CA PHE A 49 23.99 -6.91 5.32
C PHE A 49 25.19 -6.20 5.94
N GLN A 50 25.74 -6.70 7.06
CA GLN A 50 26.91 -6.09 7.70
C GLN A 50 28.11 -5.98 6.75
N PRO A 51 28.44 -7.00 5.94
CA PRO A 51 29.55 -6.88 4.97
C PRO A 51 29.34 -5.76 3.94
N LEU A 52 28.09 -5.53 3.51
CA LEU A 52 27.74 -4.45 2.59
C LEU A 52 27.88 -3.08 3.27
N TYR A 53 27.49 -2.96 4.53
CA TYR A 53 27.63 -1.73 5.31
C TYR A 53 29.10 -1.36 5.52
N ASP A 54 29.93 -2.34 5.90
CA ASP A 54 31.36 -2.14 6.13
C ASP A 54 32.09 -1.77 4.82
N TRP A 55 31.75 -2.43 3.71
CA TRP A 55 32.24 -2.06 2.38
C TRP A 55 31.82 -0.65 1.96
N PHE A 56 30.56 -0.28 2.18
CA PHE A 56 30.07 1.07 1.83
C PHE A 56 30.80 2.15 2.62
N ASN A 57 31.04 1.93 3.92
CA ASN A 57 31.83 2.84 4.74
C ASN A 57 33.29 2.90 4.28
N ALA A 58 33.90 1.78 3.90
CA ALA A 58 35.25 1.75 3.36
C ALA A 58 35.37 2.56 2.06
N VAL A 59 34.41 2.42 1.15
CA VAL A 59 34.35 3.21 -0.10
C VAL A 59 34.19 4.71 0.18
N LEU A 60 33.36 5.09 1.15
CA LEU A 60 33.17 6.50 1.50
C LEU A 60 34.39 7.15 2.16
N MET A 61 35.19 6.38 2.89
CA MET A 61 36.32 6.88 3.67
C MET A 61 37.66 6.89 2.91
N THR A 62 37.71 6.33 1.70
CA THR A 62 38.96 6.21 0.92
C THR A 62 38.91 7.11 -0.31
N GLU A 63 39.94 7.94 -0.52
CA GLU A 63 40.04 8.84 -1.68
C GLU A 63 40.42 8.10 -2.98
N GLU A 64 41.06 6.94 -2.87
CA GLU A 64 41.46 6.10 -4.01
C GLU A 64 40.62 4.82 -4.04
N VAL A 65 39.96 4.57 -5.18
CA VAL A 65 39.16 3.36 -5.41
C VAL A 65 40.10 2.22 -5.81
N THR A 66 40.20 1.18 -4.98
CA THR A 66 40.93 -0.05 -5.32
C THR A 66 40.03 -1.06 -6.05
N ASP A 67 40.62 -2.02 -6.78
CA ASP A 67 39.84 -3.05 -7.49
C ASP A 67 38.97 -3.90 -6.54
N ASP A 68 39.42 -4.12 -5.30
CA ASP A 68 38.64 -4.81 -4.26
C ASP A 68 37.41 -4.00 -3.80
N MET A 69 37.45 -2.67 -3.96
CA MET A 69 36.31 -1.79 -3.71
C MET A 69 35.29 -1.79 -4.86
N LEU A 70 35.60 -2.39 -6.02
CA LEU A 70 34.64 -2.52 -7.13
C LEU A 70 33.70 -3.72 -6.95
N VAL A 71 34.03 -4.67 -6.06
CA VAL A 71 33.21 -5.85 -5.79
C VAL A 71 32.25 -5.58 -4.65
N ILE A 72 30.97 -5.40 -4.96
CA ILE A 72 29.92 -5.20 -3.96
C ILE A 72 29.68 -6.53 -3.20
N PRO A 73 29.87 -6.61 -1.88
CA PRO A 73 29.77 -7.86 -1.13
C PRO A 73 28.31 -8.17 -0.78
N ILE A 74 27.50 -8.44 -1.80
CA ILE A 74 26.14 -8.97 -1.66
C ILE A 74 26.17 -10.45 -1.94
N THR A 75 25.79 -11.27 -0.95
CA THR A 75 25.76 -12.72 -1.10
C THR A 75 24.51 -13.17 -1.87
N THR A 76 24.56 -14.37 -2.45
CA THR A 76 23.37 -15.03 -3.04
C THR A 76 22.21 -15.12 -2.05
N GLN A 77 22.50 -15.30 -0.75
CA GLN A 77 21.49 -15.37 0.29
C GLN A 77 20.78 -14.02 0.49
N ASN A 78 21.52 -12.90 0.46
CA ASN A 78 20.95 -11.57 0.51
C ASN A 78 20.03 -11.29 -0.70
N TYR A 79 20.40 -11.74 -1.89
CA TYR A 79 19.53 -11.63 -3.08
C TYR A 79 18.23 -12.41 -2.90
N ILE A 80 18.28 -13.61 -2.33
CA ILE A 80 17.07 -14.41 -2.02
C ILE A 80 16.18 -13.67 -1.02
N PHE A 81 16.76 -13.13 0.05
CA PHE A 81 16.02 -12.36 1.05
C PHE A 81 15.35 -11.11 0.46
N LEU A 82 16.09 -10.33 -0.33
CA LEU A 82 15.56 -9.14 -1.01
C LEU A 82 14.46 -9.52 -2.00
N GLY A 83 14.67 -10.56 -2.81
CA GLY A 83 13.68 -11.06 -3.76
C GLY A 83 12.37 -11.48 -3.09
N LEU A 84 12.46 -12.26 -2.00
CA LEU A 84 11.29 -12.69 -1.22
C LEU A 84 10.62 -11.51 -0.52
N SER A 85 11.39 -10.57 0.01
CA SER A 85 10.87 -9.34 0.63
C SER A 85 10.11 -8.47 -0.39
N CYS A 86 10.68 -8.24 -1.57
CA CYS A 86 10.03 -7.52 -2.66
C CYS A 86 8.77 -8.24 -3.14
N LEU A 87 8.82 -9.56 -3.31
CA LEU A 87 7.67 -10.37 -3.71
C LEU A 87 6.55 -10.29 -2.65
N SER A 88 6.89 -10.35 -1.36
CA SER A 88 5.92 -10.23 -0.26
C SER A 88 5.17 -8.89 -0.31
N ILE A 89 5.90 -7.79 -0.55
CA ILE A 89 5.33 -6.45 -0.68
C ILE A 89 4.41 -6.40 -1.89
N TYR A 90 4.86 -6.95 -3.03
CA TYR A 90 4.08 -6.96 -4.26
C TYR A 90 2.75 -7.72 -4.11
N ILE A 91 2.78 -8.92 -3.51
CA ILE A 91 1.58 -9.71 -3.22
C ILE A 91 0.64 -8.94 -2.28
N CYS A 92 1.17 -8.32 -1.22
CA CYS A 92 0.38 -7.50 -0.31
C CYS A 92 -0.32 -6.33 -1.03
N VAL A 93 0.37 -5.63 -1.93
CA VAL A 93 -0.22 -4.54 -2.70
C VAL A 93 -1.32 -5.05 -3.64
N ILE A 94 -1.09 -6.16 -4.35
CA ILE A 94 -2.09 -6.78 -5.21
C ILE A 94 -3.35 -7.15 -4.41
N LEU A 95 -3.19 -7.76 -3.23
CA LEU A 95 -4.30 -8.13 -2.36
C LEU A 95 -5.05 -6.91 -1.80
N ALA A 96 -4.34 -5.82 -1.53
CA ALA A 96 -4.96 -4.54 -1.18
C ALA A 96 -5.75 -3.94 -2.35
N LEU A 97 -5.27 -4.05 -3.60
CA LEU A 97 -6.02 -3.63 -4.79
C LEU A 97 -7.29 -4.49 -4.98
N LEU A 98 -7.19 -5.80 -4.73
CA LEU A 98 -8.35 -6.70 -4.72
C LEU A 98 -9.38 -6.25 -3.68
N TYR A 99 -8.93 -6.00 -2.45
CA TYR A 99 -9.78 -5.51 -1.36
C TYR A 99 -10.42 -4.15 -1.70
N CYS A 100 -9.66 -3.21 -2.30
CA CYS A 100 -10.18 -1.93 -2.79
C CYS A 100 -11.31 -2.13 -3.81
N GLY A 101 -11.13 -3.04 -4.76
CA GLY A 101 -12.13 -3.38 -5.76
C GLY A 101 -13.40 -4.00 -5.16
N LEU A 102 -13.24 -4.98 -4.26
CA LEU A 102 -14.36 -5.63 -3.57
C LEU A 102 -15.15 -4.62 -2.71
N TYR A 103 -14.45 -3.74 -1.99
CA TYR A 103 -15.07 -2.71 -1.18
C TYR A 103 -15.78 -1.65 -2.03
N THR A 104 -15.19 -1.24 -3.17
CA THR A 104 -15.84 -0.34 -4.13
C THR A 104 -17.14 -0.94 -4.65
N ARG A 105 -17.15 -2.23 -5.00
CA ARG A 105 -18.37 -2.95 -5.41
C ARG A 105 -19.41 -2.99 -4.29
N HIS A 106 -18.99 -3.30 -3.06
CA HIS A 106 -19.89 -3.31 -1.90
C HIS A 106 -20.55 -1.94 -1.66
N LEU A 107 -19.76 -0.85 -1.71
CA LEU A 107 -20.29 0.50 -1.56
C LEU A 107 -21.28 0.86 -2.67
N ARG A 108 -21.05 0.44 -3.92
CA ARG A 108 -22.01 0.66 -5.02
C ARG A 108 -23.34 -0.04 -4.78
N ASN A 109 -23.30 -1.27 -4.26
CA ASN A 109 -24.52 -2.02 -3.91
C ASN A 109 -25.33 -1.30 -2.83
N LEU A 110 -24.66 -0.70 -1.84
CA LEU A 110 -25.33 0.04 -0.76
C LEU A 110 -25.82 1.43 -1.18
N SER A 111 -25.41 1.93 -2.34
CA SER A 111 -25.66 3.31 -2.77
C SER A 111 -26.53 3.44 -4.02
N ASP A 112 -27.13 2.35 -4.47
CA ASP A 112 -27.91 2.26 -5.71
C ASP A 112 -27.16 2.81 -6.94
N MET A 113 -25.82 2.82 -6.88
CA MET A 113 -24.98 3.23 -8.00
C MET A 113 -24.92 2.11 -9.04
N ASN A 114 -26.01 2.00 -9.82
CA ASN A 114 -26.11 1.09 -10.96
C ASN A 114 -25.23 1.54 -12.15
N PRO A 115 -24.81 0.61 -13.04
CA PRO A 115 -24.89 -0.85 -12.91
C PRO A 115 -23.64 -1.45 -12.24
N ASN A 116 -23.81 -2.66 -11.69
CA ASN A 116 -22.70 -3.50 -11.22
C ASN A 116 -21.96 -4.16 -12.37
N ILE A 117 -20.65 -4.29 -12.24
CA ILE A 117 -19.83 -5.03 -13.21
C ILE A 117 -20.02 -6.54 -12.98
N PRO A 118 -20.16 -7.36 -14.03
CA PRO A 118 -20.08 -8.82 -13.88
C PRO A 118 -18.70 -9.27 -13.36
N MET A 119 -18.65 -10.38 -12.61
CA MET A 119 -17.43 -10.84 -11.93
C MET A 119 -16.27 -11.11 -12.90
N GLY A 120 -16.53 -11.66 -14.08
CA GLY A 120 -15.49 -11.90 -15.09
C GLY A 120 -14.80 -10.61 -15.56
N ARG A 121 -15.56 -9.52 -15.80
CA ARG A 121 -14.99 -8.21 -16.16
C ARG A 121 -14.24 -7.57 -14.98
N PHE A 122 -14.68 -7.82 -13.75
CA PHE A 122 -13.98 -7.36 -12.54
C PHE A 122 -12.61 -8.03 -12.44
N ILE A 123 -12.53 -9.35 -12.61
CA ILE A 123 -11.27 -10.11 -12.59
C ILE A 123 -10.33 -9.62 -13.71
N GLY A 124 -10.85 -9.44 -14.93
CA GLY A 124 -10.04 -8.92 -16.04
C GLY A 124 -9.45 -7.53 -15.76
N ARG A 125 -10.24 -6.60 -15.20
CA ARG A 125 -9.75 -5.28 -14.80
C ARG A 125 -8.73 -5.37 -13.66
N TYR A 126 -8.96 -6.24 -12.69
CA TYR A 126 -8.00 -6.48 -11.63
C TYR A 126 -6.65 -6.94 -12.18
N LEU A 127 -6.62 -7.91 -13.09
CA LEU A 127 -5.39 -8.39 -13.73
C LEU A 127 -4.64 -7.28 -14.47
N VAL A 128 -5.37 -6.45 -15.24
CA VAL A 128 -4.77 -5.29 -15.91
C VAL A 128 -4.18 -4.31 -14.90
N LEU A 129 -4.89 -4.01 -13.82
CA LEU A 129 -4.42 -3.10 -12.79
C LEU A 129 -3.17 -3.64 -12.08
N SER A 130 -3.13 -4.93 -11.74
CA SER A 130 -1.98 -5.60 -11.13
C SER A 130 -0.75 -5.58 -12.05
N LEU A 131 -0.94 -5.81 -13.35
CA LEU A 131 0.13 -5.74 -14.35
C LEU A 131 0.67 -4.31 -14.49
N VAL A 132 -0.21 -3.32 -14.61
CA VAL A 132 0.20 -1.91 -14.70
C VAL A 132 0.94 -1.49 -13.44
N PHE A 133 0.47 -1.90 -12.27
CA PHE A 133 1.15 -1.60 -11.01
C PHE A 133 2.55 -2.25 -10.95
N LEU A 134 2.70 -3.49 -11.42
CA LEU A 134 4.02 -4.14 -11.51
C LEU A 134 5.00 -3.32 -12.34
N VAL A 135 4.60 -2.95 -13.55
CA VAL A 135 5.48 -2.26 -14.51
C VAL A 135 5.79 -0.82 -14.05
N LEU A 136 4.80 -0.12 -13.48
CA LEU A 136 4.97 1.28 -13.11
C LEU A 136 5.54 1.49 -11.71
N SER A 137 5.46 0.51 -10.81
CA SER A 137 5.94 0.68 -9.43
C SER A 137 7.44 0.93 -9.35
N VAL A 138 8.26 0.21 -10.14
CA VAL A 138 9.72 0.36 -10.16
C VAL A 138 10.15 1.78 -10.59
N PRO A 139 9.76 2.31 -11.77
CA PRO A 139 10.12 3.67 -12.15
C PRO A 139 9.49 4.72 -11.23
N ALA A 140 8.28 4.47 -10.70
CA ALA A 140 7.66 5.38 -9.75
C ALA A 140 8.48 5.53 -8.46
N MET A 141 9.10 4.46 -7.95
CA MET A 141 9.94 4.55 -6.75
C MET A 141 11.12 5.50 -6.94
N PHE A 142 11.78 5.48 -8.10
CA PHE A 142 12.84 6.44 -8.42
C PHE A 142 12.31 7.87 -8.46
N ILE A 143 11.18 8.09 -9.14
CA ILE A 143 10.55 9.42 -9.23
C ILE A 143 10.16 9.96 -7.85
N VAL A 144 9.65 9.10 -6.96
CA VAL A 144 9.27 9.48 -5.58
C VAL A 144 10.48 9.99 -4.80
N VAL A 145 11.64 9.35 -4.94
CA VAL A 145 12.87 9.76 -4.25
C VAL A 145 13.31 11.15 -4.72
N TYR A 146 13.27 11.42 -6.03
CA TYR A 146 13.72 12.71 -6.59
C TYR A 146 12.68 13.84 -6.47
N LEU A 147 11.39 13.52 -6.53
CA LEU A 147 10.28 14.50 -6.62
C LEU A 147 9.27 14.34 -5.48
N LEU A 148 9.75 14.06 -4.27
CA LEU A 148 8.92 13.77 -3.09
C LEU A 148 7.82 14.81 -2.86
N LEU A 149 8.15 16.11 -2.95
CA LEU A 149 7.20 17.21 -2.76
C LEU A 149 6.08 17.20 -3.81
N LEU A 150 6.40 17.00 -5.08
CA LEU A 150 5.41 16.90 -6.15
C LEU A 150 4.56 15.65 -5.99
N PHE A 151 5.18 14.55 -5.54
CA PHE A 151 4.47 13.30 -5.31
C PHE A 151 3.43 13.46 -4.21
N ILE A 152 3.76 14.10 -3.08
CA ILE A 152 2.82 14.38 -1.98
C ILE A 152 1.57 15.11 -2.48
N LEU A 153 1.73 16.08 -3.38
CA LEU A 153 0.61 16.80 -3.98
C LEU A 153 -0.24 15.93 -4.92
N ALA A 154 0.38 14.93 -5.56
CA ALA A 154 -0.31 14.02 -6.48
C ALA A 154 -1.01 12.85 -5.77
N ILE A 155 -0.62 12.51 -4.53
CA ILE A 155 -1.11 11.32 -3.80
C ILE A 155 -2.65 11.20 -3.84
N PRO A 156 -3.45 12.23 -3.49
CA PRO A 156 -4.91 12.11 -3.47
C PRO A 156 -5.51 11.70 -4.82
N PHE A 157 -4.89 12.17 -5.91
CA PHE A 157 -5.30 11.83 -7.27
C PHE A 157 -4.89 10.39 -7.62
N ILE A 158 -3.68 9.98 -7.27
CA ILE A 158 -3.18 8.64 -7.59
C ILE A 158 -3.97 7.56 -6.81
N CYS A 159 -4.25 7.81 -5.53
CA CYS A 159 -4.98 6.88 -4.65
C CYS A 159 -6.35 6.47 -5.17
N THR A 160 -7.07 7.36 -5.84
CA THR A 160 -8.45 7.12 -6.26
C THR A 160 -8.55 6.45 -7.63
N ILE A 161 -7.45 6.39 -8.41
CA ILE A 161 -7.41 5.74 -9.73
C ILE A 161 -7.78 4.24 -9.65
N PRO A 162 -7.20 3.42 -8.75
CA PRO A 162 -7.59 2.02 -8.57
C PRO A 162 -9.09 1.84 -8.37
N ALA A 163 -9.70 2.61 -7.46
CA ALA A 163 -11.12 2.54 -7.18
C ALA A 163 -11.96 2.97 -8.39
N CYS A 164 -11.61 4.08 -9.07
CA CYS A 164 -12.27 4.56 -10.29
C CYS A 164 -12.21 3.54 -11.44
N TYR A 165 -11.11 2.82 -11.59
CA TYR A 165 -10.98 1.81 -12.64
C TYR A 165 -11.71 0.52 -12.28
N MET A 166 -11.57 0.05 -11.04
CA MET A 166 -12.26 -1.14 -10.53
C MET A 166 -13.77 -0.96 -10.42
N SER A 167 -14.26 0.28 -10.40
CA SER A 167 -15.68 0.58 -10.36
C SER A 167 -16.42 0.26 -11.67
N GLY A 168 -15.73 0.19 -12.80
CA GLY A 168 -16.35 -0.21 -14.07
C GLY A 168 -16.85 0.93 -14.94
N ASP A 169 -16.92 2.15 -14.40
CA ASP A 169 -17.56 3.28 -15.08
C ASP A 169 -16.83 3.70 -16.36
N LYS A 170 -15.50 3.55 -16.38
CA LYS A 170 -14.62 4.06 -17.44
C LYS A 170 -13.47 3.08 -17.71
N GLY A 171 -12.84 3.19 -18.89
CA GLY A 171 -11.60 2.49 -19.20
C GLY A 171 -10.40 3.07 -18.44
N PHE A 172 -9.27 2.35 -18.40
CA PHE A 172 -8.12 2.67 -17.54
C PHE A 172 -7.64 4.13 -17.66
N PHE A 173 -7.32 4.60 -18.87
CA PHE A 173 -6.87 5.98 -19.08
C PHE A 173 -7.97 7.02 -18.81
N SER A 174 -9.23 6.69 -19.10
CA SER A 174 -10.36 7.57 -18.83
C SER A 174 -10.64 7.71 -17.33
N SER A 175 -10.33 6.68 -16.53
CA SER A 175 -10.40 6.73 -15.08
C SER A 175 -9.44 7.78 -14.51
N ILE A 176 -8.23 7.93 -15.06
CA ILE A 176 -7.25 8.94 -14.62
C ILE A 176 -7.82 10.37 -14.75
N GLY A 177 -8.30 10.73 -15.94
CA GLY A 177 -8.89 12.06 -16.16
C GLY A 177 -10.16 12.30 -15.33
N SER A 178 -10.96 11.25 -15.08
CA SER A 178 -12.14 11.35 -14.24
C SER A 178 -11.80 11.59 -12.77
N THR A 179 -10.71 10.99 -12.28
CA THR A 179 -10.22 11.18 -10.93
C THR A 179 -9.81 12.62 -10.69
N VAL A 180 -9.04 13.22 -11.60
CA VAL A 180 -8.61 14.63 -11.45
C VAL A 180 -9.79 15.58 -11.33
N ARG A 181 -10.81 15.42 -12.18
CA ARG A 181 -12.02 16.26 -12.15
C ARG A 181 -12.81 16.11 -10.85
N ARG A 182 -12.95 14.87 -10.35
CA ARG A 182 -13.73 14.53 -9.16
C ARG A 182 -13.03 14.91 -7.85
N THR A 183 -11.71 14.75 -7.80
CA THR A 183 -10.90 14.97 -6.60
C THR A 183 -10.62 16.45 -6.34
N ARG A 184 -10.63 17.32 -7.36
CA ARG A 184 -10.29 18.75 -7.23
C ARG A 184 -11.09 19.49 -6.14
N GLY A 185 -12.41 19.23 -6.04
CA GLY A 185 -13.28 19.87 -5.04
C GLY A 185 -13.13 19.31 -3.61
N HIS A 186 -12.48 18.16 -3.46
CA HIS A 186 -12.37 17.42 -2.19
C HIS A 186 -10.92 17.23 -1.75
N TYR A 187 -9.98 17.87 -2.45
CA TYR A 187 -8.55 17.66 -2.28
C TYR A 187 -8.08 17.87 -0.83
N LEU A 188 -8.45 19.00 -0.21
CA LEU A 188 -8.06 19.30 1.17
C LEU A 188 -8.66 18.32 2.18
N LEU A 189 -9.89 17.86 1.95
CA LEU A 189 -10.53 16.84 2.80
C LEU A 189 -9.81 15.49 2.67
N MET A 190 -9.44 15.10 1.46
CA MET A 190 -8.69 13.87 1.20
C MET A 190 -7.29 13.93 1.82
N MET A 191 -6.60 15.06 1.68
CA MET A 191 -5.29 15.27 2.30
C MET A 191 -5.38 15.20 3.82
N ARG A 192 -6.37 15.85 4.44
CA ARG A 192 -6.58 15.78 5.89
C ARG A 192 -6.82 14.34 6.36
N ASP A 193 -7.71 13.61 5.70
CA ASP A 193 -8.04 12.23 6.05
C ASP A 193 -6.83 11.30 5.87
N LEU A 194 -6.05 11.49 4.78
CA LEU A 194 -4.81 10.76 4.51
C LEU A 194 -3.74 11.07 5.56
N SER A 195 -3.52 12.34 5.90
CA SER A 195 -2.59 12.74 6.96
C SER A 195 -2.98 12.13 8.31
N GLY A 196 -4.28 12.03 8.61
CA GLY A 196 -4.76 11.33 9.81
C GLY A 196 -4.38 9.85 9.83
N ILE A 197 -4.53 9.16 8.70
CA ILE A 197 -4.09 7.76 8.54
C ILE A 197 -2.57 7.66 8.78
N ILE A 198 -1.78 8.52 8.13
CA ILE A 198 -0.31 8.54 8.26
C ILE A 198 0.14 8.85 9.69
N ILE A 199 -0.47 9.81 10.38
CA ILE A 199 -0.12 10.14 11.76
C ILE A 199 -0.36 8.92 12.67
N ILE A 200 -1.49 8.21 12.49
CA ILE A 200 -1.77 6.98 13.26
C ILE A 200 -0.72 5.90 12.96
N TYR A 201 -0.30 5.76 11.69
CA TYR A 201 0.78 4.83 11.31
C TYR A 201 2.06 5.13 12.10
N LEU A 202 2.46 6.39 12.10
CA LEU A 202 3.70 6.84 12.72
C LEU A 202 3.66 6.65 14.24
N ILE A 203 2.54 6.97 14.88
CA ILE A 203 2.35 6.75 16.33
C ILE A 203 2.47 5.26 16.67
N ILE A 204 1.78 4.38 15.95
CA ILE A 204 1.84 2.94 16.24
C ILE A 204 3.23 2.38 15.92
N SER A 205 3.86 2.84 14.83
CA SER A 205 5.23 2.44 14.46
C SER A 205 6.23 2.83 15.56
N LEU A 206 6.09 4.02 16.15
CA LEU A 206 6.92 4.46 17.26
C LEU A 206 6.73 3.58 18.50
N ILE A 207 5.47 3.22 18.82
CA ILE A 207 5.17 2.30 19.93
C ILE A 207 5.80 0.91 19.67
N ILE A 208 5.71 0.39 18.43
CA ILE A 208 6.32 -0.89 18.06
C ILE A 208 7.85 -0.82 18.17
N GLY A 209 8.48 0.30 17.77
CA GLY A 209 9.91 0.52 17.95
C GLY A 209 10.34 0.50 19.42
N LEU A 210 9.50 1.00 20.34
CA LEU A 210 9.76 0.88 21.78
C LEU A 210 9.65 -0.58 22.27
N ILE A 211 8.75 -1.39 21.68
CA ILE A 211 8.60 -2.81 21.99
C ILE A 211 9.81 -3.62 21.50
N GLU A 212 10.46 -3.19 20.41
CA GLU A 212 11.64 -3.84 19.85
C GLU A 212 12.78 -3.98 20.87
N LEU A 213 12.94 -2.97 21.75
CA LEU A 213 13.93 -2.98 22.82
C LEU A 213 13.68 -4.08 23.86
N ALA A 214 12.44 -4.52 24.03
CA ALA A 214 12.06 -5.55 25.00
C ALA A 214 11.91 -6.93 24.35
N SER A 215 11.34 -7.01 23.14
CA SER A 215 11.14 -8.24 22.40
C SER A 215 11.19 -7.99 20.89
N PRO A 216 12.34 -8.26 20.23
CA PRO A 216 12.51 -8.10 18.79
C PRO A 216 11.51 -8.94 17.98
N THR A 217 11.27 -10.19 18.40
CA THR A 217 10.34 -11.10 17.71
C THR A 217 8.90 -10.60 17.78
N THR A 218 8.47 -10.08 18.94
CA THR A 218 7.13 -9.51 19.08
C THR A 218 6.99 -8.25 18.23
N SER A 219 8.00 -7.37 18.24
CA SER A 219 8.03 -6.17 17.41
C SER A 219 7.90 -6.51 15.91
N MET A 220 8.63 -7.52 15.44
CA MET A 220 8.58 -7.99 14.05
C MET A 220 7.17 -8.41 13.63
N VAL A 221 6.49 -9.24 14.44
CA VAL A 221 5.12 -9.70 14.14
C VAL A 221 4.14 -8.53 14.15
N LEU A 222 4.27 -7.62 15.13
CA LEU A 222 3.43 -6.43 15.20
C LEU A 222 3.66 -5.49 14.02
N ASN A 223 4.90 -5.32 13.56
CA ASN A 223 5.24 -4.49 12.41
C ASN A 223 4.66 -5.09 11.11
N CYS A 224 4.73 -6.41 10.95
CA CYS A 224 4.06 -7.12 9.85
C CYS A 224 2.54 -6.89 9.89
N GLY A 225 1.93 -7.04 11.07
CA GLY A 225 0.50 -6.78 11.29
C GLY A 225 0.09 -5.35 10.98
N LEU A 226 0.88 -4.37 11.45
CA LEU A 226 0.67 -2.95 11.18
C LEU A 226 0.75 -2.67 9.68
N SER A 227 1.77 -3.17 8.99
CA SER A 227 1.94 -3.01 7.55
C SER A 227 0.70 -3.52 6.79
N VAL A 228 0.24 -4.73 7.10
CA VAL A 228 -0.95 -5.34 6.47
C VAL A 228 -2.21 -4.54 6.77
N LEU A 229 -2.42 -4.13 8.02
CA LEU A 229 -3.54 -3.27 8.40
C LEU A 229 -3.53 -1.98 7.56
N PHE A 230 -2.37 -1.35 7.41
CA PHE A 230 -2.23 -0.10 6.67
C PHE A 230 -2.51 -0.24 5.18
N TYR A 231 -2.07 -1.33 4.55
CA TYR A 231 -2.44 -1.63 3.16
C TYR A 231 -3.97 -1.70 2.98
N LEU A 232 -4.68 -2.37 3.90
CA LEU A 232 -6.13 -2.50 3.84
C LEU A 232 -6.86 -1.19 4.18
N VAL A 233 -6.40 -0.45 5.19
CA VAL A 233 -6.92 0.88 5.55
C VAL A 233 -6.81 1.83 4.36
N PHE A 234 -5.66 1.84 3.69
CA PHE A 234 -5.43 2.66 2.52
C PHE A 234 -6.33 2.26 1.34
N ALA A 235 -6.46 0.96 1.08
CA ALA A 235 -7.38 0.45 0.06
C ALA A 235 -8.84 0.84 0.34
N ARG A 236 -9.28 0.79 1.61
CA ARG A 236 -10.61 1.26 2.05
C ARG A 236 -10.77 2.76 1.87
N PHE A 237 -9.76 3.55 2.24
CA PHE A 237 -9.72 5.00 2.01
C PHE A 237 -9.93 5.32 0.52
N CYS A 238 -9.17 4.68 -0.37
CA CYS A 238 -9.28 4.88 -1.82
C CYS A 238 -10.71 4.63 -2.34
N ALA A 239 -11.31 3.52 -1.94
CA ALA A 239 -12.67 3.15 -2.34
C ALA A 239 -13.75 4.05 -1.73
N PHE A 240 -13.58 4.49 -0.49
CA PHE A 240 -14.51 5.41 0.17
C PHE A 240 -14.47 6.82 -0.44
N GLN A 241 -13.28 7.33 -0.73
CA GLN A 241 -13.12 8.63 -1.39
C GLN A 241 -13.71 8.62 -2.80
N TYR A 242 -13.54 7.53 -3.55
CA TYR A 242 -14.26 7.33 -4.81
C TYR A 242 -15.79 7.41 -4.62
N ALA A 243 -16.35 6.75 -3.62
CA ALA A 243 -17.79 6.77 -3.40
C ALA A 243 -18.32 8.15 -3.01
N ILE A 244 -17.59 8.90 -2.18
CA ILE A 244 -17.95 10.28 -1.80
C ILE A 244 -17.93 11.18 -3.03
N THR A 245 -16.84 11.14 -3.81
CA THR A 245 -16.65 12.00 -4.98
C THR A 245 -17.57 11.66 -6.16
N LYS A 246 -18.28 10.53 -6.12
CA LYS A 246 -19.31 10.15 -7.10
C LYS A 246 -20.74 10.45 -6.64
N LYS A 247 -21.01 10.51 -5.32
CA LYS A 247 -22.35 10.85 -4.78
C LYS A 247 -22.67 12.35 -4.82
N ILE A 248 -21.65 13.18 -5.04
CA ILE A 248 -21.75 14.63 -5.22
C ILE A 248 -21.46 14.89 -6.70
#